data_AF-A0A2V5UAQ2-F1
#
_entry.id   AF-A0A2V5UAQ2-F1
#
_cell.length_a   1.000
_cell.length_b   1.000
_cell.length_c   1.000
_cell.angle_alpha   90.00
_cell.angle_beta   90.00
_cell.angle_gamma   90.00
#
_symmetry.space_group_name_H-M   'P 1'
#
loop_
_entity.id
_entity.type
_entity.pdbx_description
1 polymer ?
#
loop_
_entity_poly.entity_id
_entity_poly.type
_entity_poly.pdbx_seq_one_letter_code
_entity_poly.pdbx_strand_id
1 'polypeptide(L)'
;PPASLDSLVPAFVEFVPVDYLDGQPMKYHLNPDGSFVLYSVGEDANDDGGDAALRTGRTNLRNLWERKDFVWPAAASAEEIEAYRNESAKK
;
A
#
# COMPACT_ATOMS: atom_id res chain seq x y z
N PRO A 1 -16.25 -3.06 8.64
CA PRO A 1 -15.26 -2.07 8.15
C PRO A 1 -16.00 -0.99 7.34
N PRO A 2 -15.48 0.24 7.23
CA PRO A 2 -16.17 1.35 6.57
C PRO A 2 -16.36 1.08 5.08
N ALA A 3 -17.47 1.53 4.49
CA ALA A 3 -17.73 1.34 3.06
C ALA A 3 -16.86 2.25 2.18
N SER A 4 -16.43 3.40 2.71
CA SER A 4 -15.54 4.37 2.07
C SER A 4 -14.82 5.22 3.11
N LEU A 5 -13.78 5.96 2.71
CA LEU A 5 -13.08 6.88 3.61
C LEU A 5 -13.98 8.04 4.09
N ASP A 6 -14.92 8.51 3.27
CA ASP A 6 -15.86 9.57 3.67
C ASP A 6 -16.70 9.17 4.88
N SER A 7 -16.99 7.87 5.06
CA SER A 7 -17.74 7.39 6.22
C SER A 7 -16.98 7.51 7.55
N LEU A 8 -15.68 7.81 7.50
CA LEU A 8 -14.84 8.07 8.67
C LEU A 8 -14.82 9.56 9.06
N VAL A 9 -15.33 10.45 8.19
CA VAL A 9 -15.42 11.89 8.42
C VAL A 9 -16.78 12.23 9.08
N PRO A 10 -16.84 13.12 10.09
CA PRO A 10 -15.73 13.72 10.83
C PRO A 10 -15.33 12.91 12.06
N ALA A 11 -15.98 11.77 12.30
CA ALA A 11 -15.92 11.06 13.58
C ALA A 11 -14.51 10.55 13.93
N PHE A 12 -13.71 10.20 12.93
CA PHE A 12 -12.35 9.65 13.10
C PHE A 12 -11.27 10.51 12.43
N VAL A 13 -11.59 11.15 11.31
CA VAL A 13 -10.69 12.05 10.58
C VAL A 13 -11.43 13.33 10.19
N GLU A 14 -10.77 14.47 10.19
CA GLU A 14 -11.40 15.77 9.89
C GLU A 14 -11.86 15.86 8.43
N PHE A 15 -11.10 15.27 7.51
CA PHE A 15 -11.40 15.15 6.10
C PHE A 15 -10.66 13.92 5.53
N VAL A 16 -11.02 13.49 4.32
CA VAL A 16 -10.33 12.38 3.65
C VAL A 16 -8.90 12.84 3.28
N PRO A 17 -7.85 12.16 3.75
CA PRO A 17 -6.47 12.56 3.44
C PRO A 17 -6.21 12.60 1.94
N VAL A 18 -5.45 13.59 1.51
CA VAL A 18 -4.97 13.73 0.13
C VAL A 18 -3.65 12.96 -0.03
N ASP A 19 -3.55 12.18 -1.10
CA ASP A 19 -2.31 11.55 -1.54
C ASP A 19 -1.34 12.61 -2.06
N TYR A 20 -0.11 12.59 -1.53
CA TYR A 20 0.94 13.52 -1.92
C TYR A 20 1.44 13.30 -3.35
N LEU A 21 1.25 12.10 -3.90
CA LEU A 21 1.85 11.70 -5.18
C LEU A 21 1.01 12.12 -6.40
N ASP A 22 -0.32 12.12 -6.30
CA ASP A 22 -1.22 12.58 -7.36
C ASP A 22 -2.16 13.74 -6.98
N GLY A 23 -2.16 14.15 -5.71
CA GLY A 23 -3.04 15.21 -5.21
C GLY A 23 -4.52 14.81 -5.14
N GLN A 24 -4.86 13.53 -5.33
CA GLN A 24 -6.21 13.00 -5.19
C GLN A 24 -6.45 12.50 -3.76
N PRO A 25 -7.72 12.25 -3.35
CA PRO A 25 -7.98 11.56 -2.10
C PRO A 25 -7.28 10.19 -2.07
N MET A 26 -6.77 9.80 -0.90
CA MET A 26 -6.17 8.49 -0.67
C MET A 26 -7.12 7.37 -1.11
N LYS A 27 -6.59 6.32 -1.73
CA LYS A 27 -7.42 5.28 -2.36
C LYS A 27 -7.75 4.17 -1.39
N TYR A 28 -9.00 3.71 -1.42
CA TYR A 28 -9.52 2.73 -0.48
C TYR A 28 -10.50 1.77 -1.16
N HIS A 29 -10.40 0.49 -0.85
CA HIS A 29 -11.46 -0.46 -1.16
C HIS A 29 -11.59 -1.58 -0.10
N LEU A 30 -12.80 -2.09 0.04
CA LEU A 30 -13.08 -3.29 0.82
C LEU A 30 -12.89 -4.53 -0.04
N ASN A 31 -12.19 -5.51 0.50
CA ASN A 31 -12.05 -6.81 -0.13
C ASN A 31 -13.26 -7.71 0.20
N PRO A 32 -13.58 -8.70 -0.65
CA PRO A 32 -14.69 -9.62 -0.40
C PRO A 32 -14.58 -10.43 0.91
N ASP A 33 -13.36 -10.62 1.41
CA ASP A 33 -13.07 -11.33 2.67
C ASP A 33 -13.23 -10.45 3.93
N GLY A 34 -13.62 -9.18 3.76
CA GLY A 34 -13.79 -8.22 4.85
C GLY A 34 -12.51 -7.53 5.29
N SER A 35 -11.37 -7.83 4.67
CA SER A 35 -10.17 -7.00 4.76
C SER A 35 -10.35 -5.71 3.94
N PHE A 36 -9.38 -4.81 4.00
CA PHE A 36 -9.38 -3.58 3.23
C PHE A 36 -8.00 -3.33 2.63
N VAL A 37 -7.97 -2.53 1.58
CA VAL A 37 -6.75 -1.94 1.03
C VAL A 37 -6.89 -0.43 1.11
N LEU A 38 -5.85 0.21 1.62
CA LEU A 38 -5.64 1.65 1.64
C LEU A 38 -4.29 1.91 0.95
N TYR A 39 -4.25 2.76 -0.06
CA TYR A 39 -3.02 2.95 -0.81
C TYR A 39 -2.85 4.34 -1.43
N SER A 40 -1.59 4.67 -1.69
CA SER A 40 -1.13 5.81 -2.49
C SER A 40 -0.54 5.29 -3.80
N VAL A 41 -0.63 6.05 -4.89
CA VAL A 41 -0.28 5.65 -6.28
C VAL A 41 1.23 5.49 -6.56
N GLY A 42 2.05 5.60 -5.52
CA GLY A 42 3.51 5.54 -5.64
C GLY A 42 4.15 6.63 -6.50
N GLU A 43 5.47 6.51 -6.66
CA GLU A 43 6.32 7.60 -7.17
C GLU A 43 6.13 7.87 -8.67
N ASP A 44 5.62 6.90 -9.45
CA ASP A 44 5.27 7.13 -10.85
C ASP A 44 3.89 7.75 -11.06
N ALA A 45 3.14 7.97 -9.97
CA ALA A 45 1.81 8.55 -9.97
C ALA A 45 0.80 7.79 -10.85
N ASN A 46 1.07 6.51 -11.13
CA ASN A 46 0.19 5.64 -11.88
C ASN A 46 -0.64 4.81 -10.90
N ASP A 47 -1.96 4.79 -11.10
CA ASP A 47 -2.82 3.95 -10.27
C ASP A 47 -2.77 2.50 -10.75
N ASP A 48 -2.03 1.67 -10.03
CA ASP A 48 -1.96 0.22 -10.27
C ASP A 48 -2.98 -0.57 -9.43
N GLY A 49 -3.97 0.12 -8.83
CA GLY A 49 -5.10 -0.50 -8.14
C GLY A 49 -4.78 -1.05 -6.74
N GLY A 50 -3.69 -0.59 -6.13
CA GLY A 50 -3.16 -1.12 -4.87
C GLY A 50 -2.21 -2.30 -5.08
N ASP A 51 -1.48 -2.33 -6.19
CA ASP A 51 -0.46 -3.35 -6.46
C ASP A 51 0.86 -3.00 -5.76
N ALA A 52 1.19 -3.76 -4.71
CA ALA A 52 2.42 -3.59 -3.95
C ALA A 52 3.67 -4.23 -4.63
N ALA A 53 3.56 -4.70 -5.87
CA ALA A 53 4.69 -5.28 -6.59
C ALA A 53 5.81 -4.26 -6.84
N LEU A 54 7.03 -4.77 -7.02
CA LEU A 54 8.17 -3.95 -7.42
C LEU A 54 7.97 -3.39 -8.83
N ARG A 55 8.42 -2.15 -9.01
CA ARG A 55 8.54 -1.51 -10.32
C ARG A 55 9.62 -2.22 -11.14
N THR A 56 9.48 -2.18 -12.46
CA THR A 56 10.41 -2.85 -13.38
C THR A 56 11.85 -2.41 -13.14
N GLY A 57 12.76 -3.38 -12.96
CA GLY A 57 14.19 -3.14 -12.72
C GLY A 57 14.55 -2.82 -11.27
N ARG A 58 13.60 -2.90 -10.34
CA ARG A 58 13.82 -2.81 -8.90
C ARG A 58 13.95 -4.20 -8.28
N THR A 59 14.66 -4.30 -7.16
CA THR A 59 14.96 -5.59 -6.51
C THR A 59 14.84 -5.54 -5.00
N ASN A 60 14.79 -4.36 -4.39
CA ASN A 60 14.74 -4.24 -2.95
C ASN A 60 13.28 -4.36 -2.46
N LEU A 61 12.89 -5.58 -2.11
CA LEU A 61 11.57 -5.91 -1.57
C LEU A 61 11.20 -5.15 -0.28
N ARG A 62 12.16 -4.55 0.43
CA ARG A 62 11.87 -3.76 1.64
C ARG A 62 11.70 -2.27 1.37
N ASN A 63 12.08 -1.80 0.18
CA ASN A 63 12.01 -0.40 -0.15
C ASN A 63 10.62 -0.07 -0.69
N LEU A 64 9.82 0.65 0.11
CA LEU A 64 8.47 1.08 -0.28
C LEU A 64 8.51 1.92 -1.56
N TRP A 65 9.52 2.77 -1.74
CA TRP A 65 9.69 3.64 -2.91
C TRP A 65 9.97 2.88 -4.22
N GLU A 66 10.33 1.59 -4.13
CA GLU A 66 10.54 0.72 -5.29
C GLU A 66 9.28 -0.02 -5.72
N ARG A 67 8.17 0.10 -4.97
CA ARG A 67 6.87 -0.48 -5.30
C ARG A 67 6.08 0.40 -6.26
N LYS A 68 5.14 -0.21 -6.99
CA LYS A 68 4.19 0.50 -7.86
C LYS A 68 3.28 1.38 -7.01
N ASP A 69 2.48 0.77 -6.14
CA ASP A 69 1.67 1.49 -5.14
C ASP A 69 2.24 1.33 -3.73
N PHE A 70 1.96 2.31 -2.88
CA PHE A 70 2.26 2.23 -1.44
C PHE A 70 1.03 1.72 -0.72
N VAL A 71 1.04 0.46 -0.29
CA VAL A 71 -0.17 -0.29 0.08
C VAL A 71 -0.20 -0.66 1.57
N TRP A 72 -1.37 -0.50 2.20
CA TRP A 72 -1.66 -0.89 3.57
C TRP A 72 -3.02 -1.59 3.73
N PRO A 73 -3.14 -2.57 4.65
CA PRO A 73 -2.05 -3.35 5.22
C PRO A 73 -1.48 -4.27 4.14
N ALA A 74 -0.18 -4.15 3.84
CA ALA A 74 0.51 -5.11 3.00
C ALA A 74 1.07 -6.24 3.88
N ALA A 75 0.43 -7.42 3.84
CA ALA A 75 1.05 -8.61 4.40
C ALA A 75 2.30 -8.96 3.58
N ALA A 76 3.39 -9.33 4.26
CA ALA A 76 4.60 -9.73 3.56
C ALA A 76 4.32 -10.95 2.67
N SER A 77 4.80 -10.91 1.43
CA SER A 77 4.72 -12.06 0.53
C SER A 77 5.60 -13.21 1.04
N ALA A 78 5.34 -14.43 0.56
CA ALA A 78 6.17 -15.58 0.94
C ALA A 78 7.65 -15.37 0.56
N GLU A 79 7.90 -14.71 -0.58
CA GLU A 79 9.23 -14.35 -1.06
C GLU A 79 9.90 -13.32 -0.14
N GLU A 80 9.17 -12.31 0.32
CA GLU A 80 9.64 -11.31 1.28
C GLU A 80 10.00 -11.92 2.64
N ILE A 81 9.16 -12.84 3.12
CA ILE A 81 9.40 -13.60 4.35
C ILE A 81 10.68 -14.42 4.23
N GLU A 82 10.85 -15.12 3.10
CA GLU A 82 12.01 -15.96 2.86
C GLU A 82 13.29 -15.14 2.68
N ALA A 83 13.22 -14.02 1.95
CA ALA A 83 14.34 -13.08 1.82
C ALA A 83 14.77 -12.53 3.20
N TYR A 84 13.81 -12.21 4.08
CA TYR A 84 14.10 -11.80 5.45
C TYR A 84 14.81 -12.89 6.25
N ARG A 85 14.30 -14.12 6.21
CA ARG A 85 14.93 -15.26 6.90
C ARG A 85 16.36 -15.47 6.43
N ASN A 86 16.59 -15.47 5.12
CA ASN A 86 17.90 -15.69 4.52
C ASN A 86 18.92 -14.60 4.86
N GLU A 87 18.52 -13.33 4.94
CA GLU A 87 19.41 -12.26 5.40
C GLU A 87 19.69 -12.34 6.90
N SER A 88 18.67 -12.63 7.71
CA SER A 88 18.82 -12.73 9.17
C SER A 88 19.76 -13.86 9.59
N ALA A 89 19.81 -14.95 8.81
CA ALA A 89 20.70 -16.08 9.04
C ALA A 89 22.18 -15.80 8.65
N LYS A 90 22.45 -14.72 7.92
CA LYS A 90 23.82 -14.32 7.50
C LYS A 90 24.50 -13.35 8.49
N LYS A 91 23.78 -12.87 9.50
CA LYS A 91 24.30 -12.04 10.59
C LYS A 91 24.66 -12.90 11.79
#